data_AF-M0J840-F1
#
_entry.id   AF-M0J840-F1
#
_cell.length_a   1.000
_cell.length_b   1.000
_cell.length_c   1.000
_cell.angle_alpha   90.00
_cell.angle_beta   90.00
_cell.angle_gamma   90.00
#
_symmetry.space_group_name_H-M   'P 1'
#
loop_
_entity.id
_entity.type
_entity.pdbx_description
1 polymer ?
#
loop_
_entity_poly.entity_id
_entity_poly.type
_entity_poly.pdbx_seq_one_letter_code
_entity_poly.pdbx_strand_id
1 'polypeptide(L)'
;MGLFAAFRQKVTVESLDYTNTKPLLIGCFRTILIAVQFVLLFILLSVIYPPTFGPPPSSKTVSFLVGVVPGIVFGGVALCLAHRVDVPAEKANSIVYGAIDVLLILGLYCLIFFYDPVASGIYGVTYLLSRTLVLLGIFGGSRIKAALV
;
A
#
# COMPACT_ATOMS: atom_id res chain seq x y z
N MET A 1 -21.88 8.32 -22.92
CA MET A 1 -20.64 8.91 -22.38
C MET A 1 -20.79 9.60 -20.99
N GLY A 2 -21.90 9.45 -20.26
CA GLY A 2 -22.16 10.24 -19.03
C GLY A 2 -22.11 9.51 -17.67
N LEU A 3 -22.15 8.17 -17.63
CA LEU A 3 -22.30 7.45 -16.35
C LEU A 3 -20.96 7.25 -15.61
N PHE A 4 -19.90 6.91 -16.35
CA PHE A 4 -18.55 6.75 -15.79
C PHE A 4 -17.95 8.07 -15.31
N ALA A 5 -18.23 9.18 -16.00
CA ALA A 5 -17.79 10.51 -15.59
C ALA A 5 -18.48 10.97 -14.30
N ALA A 6 -19.79 10.72 -14.16
CA ALA A 6 -20.53 11.04 -12.94
C ALA A 6 -20.15 10.13 -11.74
N PHE A 7 -19.86 8.85 -11.99
CA PHE A 7 -19.33 7.94 -10.96
C PHE A 7 -17.92 8.35 -10.53
N ARG A 8 -17.10 8.81 -11.49
CA ARG A 8 -15.77 9.36 -11.23
C ARG A 8 -15.88 10.61 -10.36
N GLN A 9 -16.74 11.56 -10.73
CA GLN A 9 -16.92 12.86 -10.07
C GLN A 9 -17.46 12.76 -8.63
N LYS A 10 -18.33 11.78 -8.35
CA LYS A 10 -18.85 11.54 -6.98
C LYS A 10 -17.82 10.93 -6.03
N VAL A 11 -16.73 10.39 -6.56
CA VAL A 11 -15.56 9.91 -5.80
C VAL A 11 -14.52 11.04 -5.60
N THR A 12 -14.70 12.21 -6.22
CA THR A 12 -13.63 13.22 -6.43
C THR A 12 -13.60 14.38 -5.42
N VAL A 13 -14.52 14.50 -4.44
CA VAL A 13 -14.57 15.69 -3.54
C VAL A 13 -14.66 15.37 -2.04
N GLU A 14 -14.72 14.11 -1.62
CA GLU A 14 -14.38 13.80 -0.22
C GLU A 14 -12.85 13.76 -0.12
N SER A 15 -12.26 14.78 0.53
CA SER A 15 -10.98 14.62 1.22
C SER A 15 -10.97 13.23 1.84
N LEU A 16 -9.89 12.45 1.69
CA LEU A 16 -9.74 11.06 2.15
C LEU A 16 -10.05 10.91 3.65
N ASP A 17 -11.33 11.00 3.99
CA ASP A 17 -11.88 11.02 5.31
C ASP A 17 -12.35 9.60 5.58
N TYR A 18 -11.38 8.79 5.99
CA TYR A 18 -11.60 7.40 6.38
C TYR A 18 -12.48 7.27 7.62
N THR A 19 -13.10 8.34 8.11
CA THR A 19 -14.17 8.35 9.11
C THR A 19 -15.48 7.76 8.55
N ASN A 20 -15.69 7.87 7.23
CA ASN A 20 -16.85 7.31 6.54
C ASN A 20 -16.64 5.85 6.11
N THR A 21 -17.70 5.04 6.12
CA THR A 21 -17.64 3.61 5.81
C THR A 21 -17.28 3.32 4.35
N LYS A 22 -17.64 4.21 3.42
CA LYS A 22 -17.36 4.06 1.98
C LYS A 22 -15.87 4.19 1.64
N PRO A 23 -15.14 5.25 2.03
CA PRO A 23 -13.70 5.35 1.78
C PRO A 23 -12.89 4.27 2.48
N LEU A 24 -13.35 3.78 3.66
CA LEU A 24 -12.75 2.61 4.31
C LEU A 24 -12.84 1.36 3.42
N LEU A 25 -14.03 1.04 2.89
CA LEU A 25 -14.22 -0.11 2.00
C LEU A 25 -13.37 -0.02 0.73
N ILE A 26 -13.26 1.18 0.14
CA ILE A 26 -12.38 1.44 -1.01
C ILE A 26 -10.91 1.19 -0.62
N GLY A 27 -10.49 1.66 0.56
CA GLY A 27 -9.15 1.41 1.09
C GLY A 27 -8.85 -0.07 1.31
N CYS A 28 -9.79 -0.81 1.90
CA CYS A 28 -9.67 -2.26 2.09
C CYS A 28 -9.60 -3.00 0.76
N PHE A 29 -10.48 -2.68 -0.19
CA PHE A 29 -10.48 -3.27 -1.52
C PHE A 29 -9.15 -3.02 -2.25
N ARG A 30 -8.64 -1.78 -2.20
CA ARG A 30 -7.32 -1.45 -2.78
C ARG A 30 -6.19 -2.23 -2.12
N THR A 31 -6.27 -2.46 -0.81
CA THR A 31 -5.29 -3.26 -0.07
C THR A 31 -5.32 -4.73 -0.50
N ILE A 32 -6.51 -5.30 -0.71
CA ILE A 32 -6.68 -6.66 -1.27
C ILE A 32 -6.09 -6.75 -2.68
N LEU A 33 -6.36 -5.77 -3.55
CA LEU A 33 -5.78 -5.73 -4.90
C LEU A 33 -4.24 -5.70 -4.88
N ILE A 34 -3.65 -4.92 -3.96
CA ILE A 34 -2.18 -4.88 -3.80
C ILE A 34 -1.66 -6.24 -3.31
N ALA A 35 -2.35 -6.90 -2.37
CA ALA A 35 -1.97 -8.23 -1.91
C ALA A 35 -1.95 -9.25 -3.06
N VAL A 36 -2.99 -9.24 -3.90
CA VAL A 36 -3.06 -10.08 -5.10
C VAL A 36 -1.90 -9.75 -6.05
N GLN A 37 -1.59 -8.48 -6.28
CA GLN A 37 -0.46 -8.07 -7.12
C GLN A 37 0.89 -8.56 -6.59
N PHE A 38 1.13 -8.47 -5.27
CA PHE A 38 2.36 -9.00 -4.67
C PHE A 38 2.48 -10.50 -4.86
N VAL A 39 1.41 -11.27 -4.64
CA VAL A 39 1.43 -12.72 -4.85
C VAL A 39 1.69 -13.06 -6.33
N LEU A 40 0.99 -12.39 -7.25
CA LEU A 40 1.18 -12.62 -8.69
C LEU A 40 2.60 -12.27 -9.14
N LEU A 41 3.15 -11.15 -8.67
CA LEU A 41 4.53 -10.77 -8.97
C LEU A 41 5.53 -11.74 -8.36
N PHE A 42 5.32 -12.18 -7.13
CA PHE A 42 6.20 -13.16 -6.50
C PHE A 42 6.25 -14.46 -7.29
N ILE A 43 5.09 -14.98 -7.71
CA ILE A 43 4.99 -16.18 -8.55
C ILE A 43 5.70 -15.95 -9.88
N LEU A 44 5.38 -14.84 -10.57
CA LEU A 44 5.97 -14.52 -11.87
C LEU A 44 7.50 -14.40 -11.78
N LEU A 45 8.01 -13.65 -10.81
CA LEU A 45 9.45 -13.46 -10.61
C LEU A 45 10.14 -14.76 -10.19
N SER A 46 9.50 -15.61 -9.38
CA SER A 46 10.05 -16.92 -8.99
C SER A 46 10.14 -17.89 -10.17
N VAL A 47 9.23 -17.79 -11.14
CA VAL A 47 9.28 -18.58 -12.38
C VAL A 47 10.42 -18.10 -13.30
N ILE A 48 10.62 -16.79 -13.41
CA ILE A 48 11.64 -16.20 -14.30
C ILE A 48 13.04 -16.29 -13.66
N TYR A 49 13.14 -16.05 -12.35
CA TYR A 49 14.37 -16.03 -11.56
C TYR A 49 14.22 -16.93 -10.34
N PRO A 50 14.52 -18.24 -10.47
CA PRO A 50 14.41 -19.17 -9.38
C PRO A 50 15.32 -18.75 -8.20
N PRO A 51 14.85 -18.87 -6.95
CA PRO A 51 15.59 -18.45 -5.75
C PRO A 51 16.90 -19.23 -5.53
N THR A 52 17.19 -20.25 -6.35
CA THR A 52 18.43 -21.03 -6.34
C THR A 52 19.61 -20.33 -7.01
N PHE A 53 19.40 -19.21 -7.72
CA PHE A 53 20.45 -18.52 -8.48
C PHE A 53 21.22 -17.43 -7.70
N GLY A 54 20.76 -17.05 -6.50
CA GLY A 54 21.42 -16.03 -5.69
C GLY A 54 22.24 -16.64 -4.55
N PRO A 55 23.37 -16.02 -4.14
CA PRO A 55 24.01 -16.40 -2.89
C PRO A 55 23.01 -16.19 -1.75
N PRO A 56 22.93 -17.11 -0.77
CA PRO A 56 22.07 -16.92 0.39
C PRO A 56 22.43 -15.59 1.08
N PRO A 57 21.45 -14.85 1.62
CA PRO A 57 21.71 -13.60 2.30
C PRO A 57 22.72 -13.83 3.42
N SER A 58 23.74 -12.96 3.52
CA SER A 58 24.82 -13.08 4.50
C SER A 58 24.31 -13.03 5.95
N SER A 59 23.11 -12.50 6.19
CA SER A 59 22.47 -12.44 7.49
C SER A 59 20.94 -12.40 7.39
N LYS A 60 20.27 -13.34 8.09
CA LYS A 60 18.81 -13.38 8.24
C LYS A 60 18.24 -12.09 8.84
N THR A 61 19.00 -11.43 9.70
CA THR A 61 18.60 -10.16 10.33
C THR A 61 18.51 -9.04 9.31
N VAL A 62 19.45 -8.99 8.35
CA VAL A 62 19.44 -7.97 7.29
C VAL A 62 18.23 -8.18 6.38
N SER A 63 17.97 -9.41 5.95
CA SER A 63 16.77 -9.75 5.17
C SER A 63 15.47 -9.33 5.86
N PHE A 64 15.37 -9.59 7.17
CA PHE A 64 14.20 -9.19 7.95
C PHE A 64 14.05 -7.67 7.99
N LEU A 65 15.11 -6.93 8.29
CA LEU A 65 15.07 -5.46 8.35
C LEU A 65 14.76 -4.82 6.99
N VAL A 66 15.36 -5.34 5.91
CA VAL A 66 15.10 -4.91 4.53
C VAL A 66 13.66 -5.18 4.12
N GLY A 67 13.02 -6.23 4.65
CA GLY A 67 11.59 -6.45 4.44
C GLY A 67 10.73 -5.49 5.28
N VAL A 68 10.95 -5.47 6.59
CA VAL A 68 10.06 -4.83 7.56
C VAL A 68 10.08 -3.31 7.46
N VAL A 69 11.26 -2.70 7.47
CA VAL A 69 11.39 -1.23 7.55
C VAL A 69 10.68 -0.54 6.38
N PRO A 70 10.97 -0.85 5.10
CA PRO A 70 10.23 -0.25 4.00
C PRO A 70 8.76 -0.66 3.99
N GLY A 71 8.42 -1.87 4.44
CA GLY A 71 7.03 -2.31 4.55
C GLY A 71 6.22 -1.37 5.45
N ILE A 72 6.74 -1.03 6.62
CA ILE A 72 6.09 -0.09 7.55
C ILE A 72 6.04 1.33 6.98
N VAL A 73 7.13 1.81 6.39
CA VAL A 73 7.23 3.18 5.85
C VAL A 73 6.23 3.38 4.71
N PHE A 74 6.22 2.51 3.71
CA PHE A 74 5.35 2.66 2.55
C PHE A 74 3.92 2.19 2.82
N GLY A 75 3.71 1.22 3.70
CA GLY A 75 2.38 0.72 4.03
C GLY A 75 1.62 1.63 5.00
N GLY A 76 2.30 2.09 6.06
CA GLY A 76 1.68 2.87 7.13
C GLY A 76 1.96 4.37 7.06
N VAL A 77 3.24 4.78 6.98
CA VAL A 77 3.62 6.20 7.09
C VAL A 77 3.11 7.02 5.90
N ALA A 78 3.23 6.49 4.69
CA ALA A 78 2.71 7.15 3.49
C ALA A 78 1.20 7.42 3.58
N LEU A 79 0.43 6.48 4.15
CA LEU A 79 -1.00 6.62 4.34
C LEU A 79 -1.33 7.66 5.43
N CYS A 80 -0.59 7.66 6.54
CA CYS A 80 -0.72 8.67 7.58
C CYS A 80 -0.42 10.08 7.06
N LEU A 81 0.63 10.25 6.26
CA LEU A 81 1.00 11.53 5.65
C LEU A 81 -0.06 11.99 4.65
N ALA A 82 -0.56 11.07 3.81
CA ALA A 82 -1.65 11.38 2.87
C ALA A 82 -2.96 11.80 3.56
N HIS A 83 -3.21 11.34 4.79
CA HIS A 83 -4.35 11.78 5.59
C HIS A 83 -4.12 13.11 6.31
N ARG A 84 -2.87 13.44 6.66
CA ARG A 84 -2.48 14.67 7.39
C ARG A 84 -2.25 15.87 6.48
N VAL A 85 -1.75 15.64 5.28
CA VAL A 85 -1.49 16.69 4.30
C VAL A 85 -2.78 16.88 3.50
N ASP A 86 -3.37 18.07 3.57
CA ASP A 86 -4.41 18.53 2.64
C ASP A 86 -3.79 18.61 1.23
N VAL A 87 -3.59 17.46 0.60
CA VAL A 87 -3.14 17.41 -0.79
C VAL A 87 -4.28 17.97 -1.61
N PRO A 88 -4.07 19.06 -2.36
CA PRO A 88 -5.12 19.65 -3.18
C PRO A 88 -5.70 18.55 -4.08
N ALA A 89 -7.04 18.45 -4.09
CA ALA A 89 -7.78 17.34 -4.71
C ALA A 89 -7.37 17.09 -6.18
N GLU A 90 -6.86 18.11 -6.87
CA GLU A 90 -6.33 18.04 -8.22
C GLU A 90 -5.03 17.21 -8.33
N LYS A 91 -4.13 17.29 -7.34
CA LYS A 91 -2.91 16.45 -7.28
C LYS A 91 -3.21 15.03 -6.81
N ALA A 92 -4.13 14.86 -5.87
CA ALA A 92 -4.55 13.54 -5.38
C ALA A 92 -5.27 12.71 -6.47
N ASN A 93 -5.94 13.37 -7.42
CA ASN A 93 -6.66 12.72 -8.52
C ASN A 93 -5.88 12.62 -9.83
N SER A 94 -4.64 13.10 -9.87
CA SER A 94 -3.81 12.95 -11.05
C SER A 94 -3.40 11.49 -11.22
N ILE A 95 -3.74 10.93 -12.38
CA ILE A 95 -3.33 9.58 -12.80
C ILE A 95 -1.82 9.38 -12.64
N VAL A 96 -1.05 10.45 -12.82
CA VAL A 96 0.41 10.46 -12.70
C VAL A 96 0.85 10.13 -11.28
N TYR A 97 0.25 10.73 -10.25
CA TYR A 97 0.62 10.45 -8.86
C TYR A 97 0.19 9.04 -8.43
N GLY A 98 -0.98 8.57 -8.88
CA GLY A 98 -1.41 7.21 -8.65
C GLY A 98 -0.50 6.17 -9.32
N ALA A 99 -0.02 6.47 -10.54
CA ALA A 99 0.93 5.61 -11.25
C ALA A 99 2.30 5.60 -10.55
N ILE A 100 2.81 6.75 -10.11
CA ILE A 100 4.09 6.84 -9.38
C ILE A 100 4.03 6.03 -8.09
N ASP A 101 2.97 6.16 -7.30
CA ASP A 101 2.79 5.41 -6.04
C ASP A 101 2.83 3.89 -6.29
N VAL A 102 2.04 3.42 -7.26
CA VAL A 102 2.03 2.00 -7.64
C VAL A 102 3.40 1.55 -8.16
N LEU A 103 4.04 2.35 -9.01
CA LEU A 103 5.33 2.00 -9.61
C LEU A 103 6.45 1.94 -8.56
N LEU A 104 6.38 2.79 -7.54
CA LEU A 104 7.33 2.81 -6.43
C LEU A 104 7.12 1.60 -5.52
N ILE A 105 5.87 1.26 -5.17
CA ILE A 105 5.54 0.08 -4.36
C ILE A 105 5.96 -1.21 -5.07
N LEU A 106 5.58 -1.37 -6.35
CA LEU A 106 5.88 -2.58 -7.14
C LEU A 106 7.36 -2.65 -7.52
N GLY A 107 7.97 -1.52 -7.89
CA GLY A 107 9.40 -1.44 -8.20
C GLY A 107 10.26 -1.82 -7.00
N LEU A 108 9.92 -1.32 -5.80
CA LEU A 108 10.60 -1.70 -4.57
C LEU A 108 10.40 -3.17 -4.22
N TYR A 109 9.18 -3.70 -4.40
CA TYR A 109 8.89 -5.13 -4.22
C TYR A 109 9.80 -6.01 -5.09
N CYS A 110 9.90 -5.69 -6.38
CA CYS A 110 10.77 -6.38 -7.33
C CYS A 110 12.25 -6.24 -6.98
N LEU A 111 12.69 -5.03 -6.61
CA LEU A 111 14.09 -4.78 -6.23
C LEU A 111 14.48 -5.60 -4.99
N ILE A 112 13.61 -5.64 -3.98
CA ILE A 112 13.82 -6.48 -2.80
C ILE A 112 13.80 -7.97 -3.19
N PHE A 113 12.95 -8.39 -4.13
CA PHE A 113 12.93 -9.78 -4.60
C PHE A 113 14.26 -10.21 -5.21
N PHE A 114 14.85 -9.37 -6.07
CA PHE A 114 16.15 -9.65 -6.67
C PHE A 114 17.30 -9.63 -5.66
N TYR A 115 17.16 -8.87 -4.57
CA TYR A 115 18.12 -8.88 -3.47
C TYR A 115 17.98 -10.14 -2.60
N ASP A 116 16.77 -10.42 -2.12
CA ASP A 116 16.42 -11.60 -1.34
C ASP A 116 14.90 -11.86 -1.45
N PRO A 117 14.47 -12.97 -2.11
CA PRO A 117 13.06 -13.32 -2.23
C PRO A 117 12.33 -13.43 -0.89
N VAL A 118 13.02 -13.87 0.17
CA VAL A 118 12.43 -13.97 1.51
C VAL A 118 12.14 -12.58 2.06
N ALA A 119 13.07 -11.64 1.90
CA ALA A 119 12.88 -10.25 2.30
C ALA A 119 11.70 -9.60 1.56
N SER A 120 11.48 -9.96 0.28
CA SER A 120 10.35 -9.44 -0.51
C SER A 120 9.00 -9.96 0.00
N GLY A 121 8.94 -11.22 0.40
CA GLY A 121 7.77 -11.78 1.09
C GLY A 121 7.48 -11.04 2.42
N ILE A 122 8.51 -10.82 3.23
CA ILE A 122 8.41 -10.08 4.50
C ILE A 122 7.94 -8.64 4.26
N TYR A 123 8.49 -7.97 3.25
CA TYR A 123 8.06 -6.64 2.84
C TYR A 123 6.58 -6.61 2.48
N GLY A 124 6.11 -7.53 1.63
CA GLY A 124 4.70 -7.61 1.23
C GLY A 124 3.75 -7.77 2.42
N VAL A 125 4.06 -8.69 3.34
CA VAL A 125 3.26 -8.92 4.55
C VAL A 125 3.26 -7.68 5.45
N THR A 126 4.43 -7.10 5.70
CA THR A 126 4.56 -5.95 6.59
C THR A 126 3.88 -4.71 6.01
N TYR A 127 3.97 -4.51 4.70
CA TYR A 127 3.25 -3.47 3.97
C TYR A 127 1.74 -3.59 4.15
N LEU A 128 1.18 -4.79 3.94
CA LEU A 128 -0.26 -5.01 4.06
C LEU A 128 -0.75 -4.85 5.50
N LEU A 129 -0.01 -5.38 6.48
CA LEU A 129 -0.35 -5.24 7.90
C LEU A 129 -0.32 -3.78 8.34
N SER A 130 0.77 -3.07 8.06
CA SER A 130 0.90 -1.65 8.44
C SER A 130 -0.19 -0.80 7.79
N ARG A 131 -0.47 -1.01 6.50
CA ARG A 131 -1.54 -0.30 5.79
C ARG A 131 -2.93 -0.58 6.38
N THR A 132 -3.22 -1.84 6.68
CA THR A 132 -4.51 -2.24 7.28
C THR A 132 -4.65 -1.64 8.68
N LEU A 133 -3.60 -1.70 9.50
CA LEU A 133 -3.60 -1.13 10.86
C LEU A 133 -3.82 0.38 10.84
N VAL A 134 -3.19 1.11 9.92
CA VAL A 134 -3.39 2.56 9.79
C VAL A 134 -4.82 2.87 9.32
N LEU A 135 -5.35 2.15 8.33
CA LEU A 135 -6.74 2.32 7.89
C LEU A 135 -7.73 2.12 9.04
N LEU A 136 -7.57 1.03 9.80
CA LEU A 136 -8.40 0.74 10.97
C LEU A 136 -8.19 1.75 12.10
N GLY A 137 -6.96 2.22 12.31
CA GLY A 137 -6.63 3.22 13.31
C GLY A 137 -7.28 4.57 13.03
N ILE A 138 -7.29 5.02 11.77
CA ILE A 138 -7.95 6.27 11.37
C ILE A 138 -9.48 6.14 11.55
N PHE A 139 -10.09 5.06 11.07
CA PHE A 139 -11.53 4.83 11.22
C PHE A 139 -11.96 4.64 12.68
N GLY A 140 -11.21 3.84 13.45
CA GLY A 140 -11.50 3.60 14.87
C GLY A 140 -11.32 4.87 15.70
N GLY A 141 -10.23 5.61 15.47
CA GLY A 141 -9.94 6.86 16.16
C GLY A 141 -11.01 7.93 15.93
N SER A 142 -11.54 8.05 14.71
CA SER A 142 -12.61 9.00 14.42
C SER A 142 -13.95 8.61 15.05
N ARG A 143 -14.27 7.31 15.15
CA ARG A 143 -15.48 6.83 15.85
C ARG A 143 -15.43 7.07 17.35
N ILE A 144 -14.27 6.84 17.99
CA ILE A 144 -14.09 7.13 19.42
C ILE A 144 -14.24 8.63 19.68
N LYS A 145 -13.65 9.48 18.85
CA LYS A 145 -13.79 10.94 18.96
C LYS A 145 -15.25 11.38 18.84
N ALA A 146 -16.01 10.80 17.92
CA ALA A 146 -17.43 11.11 17.73
C ALA A 146 -18.32 10.61 18.87
N ALA A 147 -17.89 9.61 19.66
CA ALA A 147 -18.63 9.11 20.81
C ALA A 147 -18.33 9.86 22.12
N LEU A 148 -17.20 10.60 22.16
CA LEU A 148 -16.76 11.38 23.31
C LEU A 148 -17.21 12.85 23.28
N VAL A 149 -17.77 13.30 22.15
CA VAL A 149 -18.30 14.66 21.92
C VAL A 149 -19.82 14.59 21.84
#